data_AF-A0A0G1TY52-F1
#
_entry.id   AF-A0A0G1TY52-F1
#
_cell.length_a   1.000
_cell.length_b   1.000
_cell.length_c   1.000
_cell.angle_alpha   90.00
_cell.angle_beta   90.00
_cell.angle_gamma   90.00
#
_symmetry.space_group_name_H-M   'P 1'
#
loop_
_entity.id
_entity.type
_entity.pdbx_description
1 polymer ?
#
loop_
_entity_poly.entity_id
_entity_poly.type
_entity_poly.pdbx_seq_one_letter_code
_entity_poly.pdbx_strand_id
1 'polypeptide(L)'
;MHDDPSVGKIIWYSILGIVGVLVLWIVLASAIWGFGVATAGIFGRGEAHKQIQSAANRIQAYDHFFNKCAAIQAGEARIDALLKEQKLYEPGSGDFARVSSSLTGVIIARHESIVQYNADASKDYTIGQFRDSDLPYQIPNTEYPEGGKARCNFGTGS
;
A
#
# COMPACT_ATOMS: atom_id res chain seq x y z
N MET A 1 73.10 28.92 -7.71
CA MET A 1 71.81 28.22 -7.57
C MET A 1 71.99 26.90 -8.29
N HIS A 2 72.50 25.88 -7.58
CA HIS A 2 72.82 24.58 -8.16
C HIS A 2 71.55 23.74 -8.09
N ASP A 3 70.90 23.52 -9.23
CA ASP A 3 69.85 22.51 -9.33
C ASP A 3 70.51 21.14 -9.23
N ASP A 4 70.29 20.46 -8.10
CA ASP A 4 70.77 19.12 -7.84
C ASP A 4 69.90 18.13 -8.63
N PRO A 5 70.47 17.37 -9.59
CA PRO A 5 69.71 16.47 -10.48
C PRO A 5 69.00 15.33 -9.72
N SER A 6 69.29 15.15 -8.44
CA SER A 6 68.59 14.24 -7.55
C SER A 6 67.18 14.73 -7.17
N VAL A 7 66.99 16.06 -7.01
CA VAL A 7 65.70 16.66 -6.59
C VAL A 7 64.64 16.51 -7.66
N GLY A 8 65.00 16.68 -8.94
CA GLY A 8 64.08 16.51 -10.07
C GLY A 8 63.55 15.07 -10.21
N LYS A 9 64.39 14.07 -9.92
CA LYS A 9 63.97 12.65 -9.93
C LYS A 9 63.03 12.33 -8.78
N ILE A 10 63.28 12.87 -7.58
CA ILE A 10 62.41 12.69 -6.41
C ILE A 10 61.02 13.30 -6.66
N ILE A 11 60.95 14.50 -7.26
CA ILE A 11 59.68 15.14 -7.63
C ILE A 11 58.93 14.31 -8.68
N TRP A 12 59.62 13.80 -9.70
CA TRP A 12 59.01 12.96 -10.74
C TRP A 12 58.44 11.64 -10.20
N TYR A 13 59.19 10.94 -9.34
CA TYR A 13 58.69 9.72 -8.69
C TYR A 13 57.52 9.99 -7.74
N SER A 14 57.52 11.14 -7.08
CA SER A 14 56.39 11.55 -6.22
C SER A 14 55.13 11.79 -7.04
N ILE A 15 55.22 12.48 -8.19
CA ILE A 15 54.09 12.71 -9.09
C ILE A 15 53.55 11.39 -9.66
N LEU A 16 54.43 10.49 -10.12
CA LEU A 16 54.03 9.17 -10.59
C LEU A 16 53.35 8.34 -9.51
N GLY A 17 53.83 8.41 -8.27
CA GLY A 17 53.20 7.76 -7.12
C GLY A 17 51.79 8.29 -6.86
N ILE A 18 51.61 9.61 -6.87
CA ILE A 18 50.29 10.25 -6.68
C ILE A 18 49.32 9.86 -7.80
N VAL A 19 49.77 9.90 -9.06
CA VAL A 19 48.94 9.49 -10.21
C VAL A 19 48.55 8.01 -10.11
N GLY A 20 49.48 7.14 -9.72
CA GLY A 20 49.20 5.72 -9.50
C GLY A 20 48.14 5.49 -8.43
N VAL A 21 48.23 6.21 -7.31
CA VAL A 21 47.23 6.14 -6.22
C VAL A 21 45.86 6.65 -6.69
N LEU A 22 45.81 7.74 -7.47
CA LEU A 22 44.55 8.27 -8.01
C LEU A 22 43.88 7.29 -8.97
N VAL A 23 44.64 6.67 -9.87
CA VAL A 23 44.11 5.66 -10.80
C VAL A 23 43.57 4.46 -10.04
N LEU A 24 44.29 3.99 -9.02
CA LEU A 24 43.84 2.89 -8.16
C LEU A 24 42.50 3.24 -7.48
N TRP A 25 42.37 4.45 -6.95
CA TRP A 25 41.13 4.92 -6.32
C TRP A 25 39.95 4.96 -7.29
N ILE A 26 40.16 5.41 -8.53
CA ILE A 26 39.11 5.44 -9.56
C ILE A 26 38.66 4.02 -9.93
N VAL A 27 39.59 3.08 -10.07
CA VAL A 27 39.28 1.67 -10.36
C VAL A 27 38.49 1.03 -9.21
N LEU A 28 38.88 1.27 -7.96
CA LEU A 28 38.15 0.76 -6.80
C LEU A 28 36.74 1.37 -6.70
N ALA A 29 36.61 2.69 -6.88
CA ALA A 29 35.32 3.37 -6.83
C ALA A 29 34.36 2.88 -7.93
N SER A 30 34.87 2.71 -9.15
CA SER A 30 34.08 2.18 -10.28
C SER A 30 33.69 0.72 -10.09
N ALA A 31 34.55 -0.12 -9.52
CA ALA A 31 34.23 -1.50 -9.20
C ALA A 31 33.15 -1.61 -8.11
N ILE A 32 33.25 -0.80 -7.04
CA ILE A 32 32.25 -0.74 -5.96
C ILE A 32 30.89 -0.27 -6.51
N TRP A 33 30.89 0.80 -7.33
CA TRP A 33 29.67 1.32 -7.93
C TRP A 33 29.03 0.30 -8.89
N GLY A 34 29.83 -0.31 -9.77
CA GLY A 34 29.35 -1.34 -10.70
C GLY A 34 28.77 -2.56 -9.98
N PHE A 35 29.40 -3.01 -8.89
CA PHE A 35 28.88 -4.11 -8.06
C PHE A 35 27.58 -3.73 -7.34
N GLY A 36 27.49 -2.49 -6.85
CA GLY A 36 26.28 -1.94 -6.26
C GLY A 36 25.11 -1.91 -7.25
N VAL A 37 25.33 -1.43 -8.48
CA VAL A 37 24.30 -1.38 -9.52
C VAL A 37 23.87 -2.78 -9.97
N ALA A 38 24.81 -3.71 -10.15
CA ALA A 38 24.50 -5.07 -10.56
C ALA A 38 23.67 -5.84 -9.52
N THR A 39 23.91 -5.57 -8.23
CA THR A 39 23.23 -6.27 -7.14
C THR A 39 21.98 -5.54 -6.63
N ALA A 40 21.79 -4.25 -6.96
CA ALA A 40 20.65 -3.44 -6.55
C ALA A 40 19.29 -4.07 -6.87
N GLY A 41 19.15 -4.74 -8.01
CA GLY A 41 17.88 -5.40 -8.39
C GLY A 41 17.55 -6.65 -7.56
N ILE A 42 18.55 -7.31 -6.96
CA ILE A 42 18.35 -8.46 -6.07
C ILE A 42 18.12 -7.96 -4.64
N PHE A 43 18.93 -7.01 -4.18
CA PHE A 43 18.76 -6.38 -2.87
C PHE A 43 17.42 -5.64 -2.75
N GLY A 44 16.99 -4.90 -3.78
CA GLY A 44 15.71 -4.22 -3.79
C GLY A 44 14.51 -5.17 -3.70
N ARG A 45 14.59 -6.34 -4.35
CA ARG A 45 13.56 -7.40 -4.23
C ARG A 45 13.57 -8.05 -2.83
N GLY A 46 14.75 -8.25 -2.24
CA GLY A 46 14.90 -8.77 -0.89
C GLY A 46 14.35 -7.82 0.18
N GLU A 47 14.66 -6.52 0.07
CA GLU A 47 14.15 -5.50 0.99
C GLU A 47 12.65 -5.28 0.84
N ALA A 48 12.11 -5.32 -0.39
CA ALA A 48 10.66 -5.31 -0.60
C ALA A 48 9.97 -6.52 0.07
N HIS A 49 10.57 -7.71 -0.02
CA HIS A 49 10.05 -8.91 0.64
C HIS A 49 10.07 -8.79 2.18
N LYS A 50 11.17 -8.27 2.74
CA LYS A 50 11.27 -8.00 4.20
C LYS A 50 10.27 -6.94 4.66
N GLN A 51 10.08 -5.89 3.87
CA GLN A 51 9.12 -4.82 4.18
C GLN A 51 7.69 -5.36 4.17
N ILE A 52 7.33 -6.15 3.15
CA ILE A 52 6.01 -6.80 3.07
C ILE A 52 5.78 -7.73 4.28
N GLN A 53 6.80 -8.47 4.72
CA GLN A 53 6.69 -9.38 5.87
C GLN A 53 6.89 -8.70 7.24
N SER A 54 7.14 -7.39 7.27
CA SER A 54 7.36 -6.67 8.53
C SER A 54 6.09 -6.58 9.38
N ALA A 55 6.25 -6.54 10.71
CA ALA A 55 5.14 -6.40 11.65
C ALA A 55 4.31 -5.11 11.39
N ALA A 56 4.96 -4.03 10.95
CA ALA A 56 4.28 -2.79 10.61
C ALA A 56 3.35 -2.95 9.40
N ASN A 57 3.77 -3.69 8.36
CA ASN A 57 2.94 -3.96 7.20
C ASN A 57 1.75 -4.87 7.54
N ARG A 58 1.92 -5.79 8.51
CA ARG A 58 0.81 -6.59 9.05
C ARG A 58 -0.23 -5.69 9.72
N ILE A 59 0.18 -4.83 10.67
CA ILE A 59 -0.73 -3.91 11.37
C ILE A 59 -1.45 -3.00 10.37
N GLN A 60 -0.73 -2.45 9.40
CA GLN A 60 -1.33 -1.61 8.36
C GLN A 60 -2.37 -2.38 7.53
N ALA A 61 -2.11 -3.64 7.20
CA ALA A 61 -3.05 -4.49 6.48
C ALA A 61 -4.30 -4.81 7.33
N TYR A 62 -4.12 -5.08 8.63
CA TYR A 62 -5.23 -5.22 9.58
C TYR A 62 -6.09 -3.96 9.55
N ASP A 63 -5.52 -2.79 9.88
CA ASP A 63 -6.25 -1.52 9.91
C ASP A 63 -6.93 -1.22 8.57
N HIS A 64 -6.29 -1.56 7.45
CA HIS A 64 -6.87 -1.39 6.11
C HIS A 64 -8.16 -2.19 5.92
N PHE A 65 -8.17 -3.49 6.23
CA PHE A 65 -9.37 -4.32 6.07
C PHE A 65 -10.45 -3.97 7.11
N PHE A 66 -10.06 -3.64 8.34
CA PHE A 66 -10.99 -3.18 9.37
C PHE A 66 -11.69 -1.87 8.95
N ASN A 67 -10.92 -0.89 8.45
CA ASN A 67 -11.47 0.39 7.98
C ASN A 67 -12.43 0.21 6.79
N LYS A 68 -12.13 -0.69 5.85
CA LYS A 68 -13.06 -1.02 4.75
C LYS A 68 -14.37 -1.63 5.25
N CYS A 69 -14.28 -2.54 6.22
CA CYS A 69 -15.46 -3.13 6.83
C CYS A 69 -16.32 -2.08 7.57
N ALA A 70 -15.69 -1.19 8.34
CA ALA A 70 -16.37 -0.07 8.99
C ALA A 70 -17.05 0.86 7.97
N ALA A 71 -16.40 1.12 6.82
CA ALA A 71 -16.97 1.93 5.74
C ALA A 71 -18.22 1.29 5.12
N ILE A 72 -18.19 -0.03 4.86
CA ILE A 72 -19.35 -0.78 4.35
C ILE A 72 -20.51 -0.70 5.34
N GLN A 73 -20.27 -0.96 6.63
CA GLN A 73 -21.30 -0.91 7.67
C GLN A 73 -21.87 0.51 7.87
N ALA A 74 -21.03 1.54 7.78
CA ALA A 74 -21.49 2.93 7.81
C ALA A 74 -22.38 3.25 6.60
N GLY A 75 -22.06 2.72 5.41
CA GLY A 75 -22.92 2.79 4.23
C GLY A 75 -24.27 2.12 4.46
N GLU A 76 -24.29 0.92 5.04
CA GLU A 76 -25.53 0.21 5.40
C GLU A 76 -26.39 0.97 6.41
N ALA A 77 -25.77 1.58 7.43
CA ALA A 77 -26.48 2.42 8.40
C ALA A 77 -27.09 3.67 7.75
N ARG A 78 -26.39 4.27 6.77
CA ARG A 78 -26.93 5.39 5.97
C ARG A 78 -28.09 4.96 5.08
N ILE A 79 -28.00 3.77 4.46
CA ILE A 79 -29.10 3.18 3.69
C ILE A 79 -30.32 2.99 4.61
N ASP A 80 -30.14 2.44 5.81
CA ASP A 80 -31.22 2.27 6.78
C ASP A 80 -31.89 3.59 7.17
N ALA A 81 -31.09 4.65 7.37
CA ALA A 81 -31.60 5.97 7.68
C ALA A 81 -32.39 6.58 6.51
N LEU A 82 -31.86 6.52 5.29
CA LEU A 82 -32.52 7.04 4.10
C LEU A 82 -33.80 6.27 3.76
N LEU A 83 -33.82 4.95 3.96
CA LEU A 83 -35.04 4.14 3.80
C LEU A 83 -36.11 4.50 4.83
N LYS A 84 -35.73 4.84 6.07
CA LYS A 84 -36.67 5.34 7.08
C LYS A 84 -37.20 6.72 6.70
N GLU A 85 -36.32 7.61 6.22
CA GLU A 85 -36.68 8.95 5.79
C GLU A 85 -37.61 8.92 4.56
N GLN A 86 -37.31 8.09 3.56
CA GLN A 86 -38.11 7.94 2.34
C GLN A 86 -39.57 7.56 2.65
N LYS A 87 -39.78 6.72 3.68
CA LYS A 87 -41.13 6.30 4.12
C LYS A 87 -41.96 7.44 4.73
N LEU A 88 -41.35 8.57 5.06
CA LEU A 88 -42.05 9.75 5.58
C LEU A 88 -42.66 10.61 4.47
N TYR A 89 -42.25 10.39 3.21
CA TYR A 89 -42.68 11.19 2.08
C TYR A 89 -43.64 10.41 1.18
N GLU A 90 -44.59 11.11 0.56
CA GLU A 90 -45.51 10.50 -0.40
C GLU A 90 -44.76 10.04 -1.66
N PRO A 91 -45.01 8.81 -2.14
CA PRO A 91 -44.45 8.34 -3.41
C PRO A 91 -44.78 9.30 -4.55
N GLY A 92 -43.75 9.70 -5.32
CA GLY A 92 -43.89 10.65 -6.42
C GLY A 92 -43.74 12.12 -6.04
N SER A 93 -43.62 12.45 -4.75
CA SER A 93 -43.24 13.79 -4.30
C SER A 93 -41.78 14.13 -4.65
N GLY A 94 -41.46 15.42 -4.71
CA GLY A 94 -40.08 15.89 -4.95
C GLY A 94 -39.10 15.45 -3.87
N ASP A 95 -39.53 15.47 -2.60
CA ASP A 95 -38.71 15.00 -1.48
C ASP A 95 -38.47 13.48 -1.55
N PHE A 96 -39.50 12.70 -1.91
CA PHE A 96 -39.34 11.26 -2.17
C PHE A 96 -38.30 11.01 -3.27
N ALA A 97 -38.37 11.73 -4.39
CA ALA A 97 -37.41 11.60 -5.47
C ALA A 97 -35.97 11.98 -5.04
N ARG A 98 -35.82 13.04 -4.24
CA ARG A 98 -34.53 13.47 -3.70
C ARG A 98 -33.90 12.39 -2.81
N VAL A 99 -34.66 11.88 -1.83
CA VAL A 99 -34.18 10.81 -0.93
C VAL A 99 -33.87 9.53 -1.71
N SER A 100 -34.67 9.19 -2.72
CA SER A 100 -34.44 8.02 -3.58
C SER A 100 -33.14 8.13 -4.39
N SER A 101 -32.80 9.32 -4.87
CA SER A 101 -31.53 9.59 -5.55
C SER A 101 -30.35 9.45 -4.59
N SER A 102 -30.45 10.04 -3.40
CA SER A 102 -29.43 9.87 -2.35
C SER A 102 -29.26 8.41 -1.94
N LEU A 103 -30.35 7.66 -1.79
CA LEU A 103 -30.35 6.24 -1.47
C LEU A 103 -29.60 5.43 -2.53
N THR A 104 -29.89 5.65 -3.81
CA THR A 104 -29.18 5.02 -4.94
C THR A 104 -27.67 5.30 -4.86
N GLY A 105 -27.29 6.55 -4.59
CA GLY A 105 -25.87 6.93 -4.45
C GLY A 105 -25.16 6.18 -3.32
N VAL A 106 -25.80 6.04 -2.15
CA VAL A 106 -25.21 5.30 -1.03
C VAL A 106 -25.15 3.79 -1.31
N ILE A 107 -26.14 3.22 -1.99
CA ILE A 107 -26.12 1.81 -2.42
C ILE A 107 -24.92 1.55 -3.35
N ILE A 108 -24.69 2.41 -4.34
CA ILE A 108 -23.54 2.29 -5.25
C ILE A 108 -22.23 2.39 -4.46
N ALA A 109 -22.10 3.36 -3.55
CA ALA A 109 -20.90 3.51 -2.72
C ALA A 109 -20.63 2.27 -1.83
N ARG A 110 -21.68 1.62 -1.32
CA ARG A 110 -21.55 0.34 -0.60
C ARG A 110 -21.00 -0.75 -1.53
N HIS A 111 -21.56 -0.89 -2.74
CA HIS A 111 -21.09 -1.87 -3.72
C HIS A 111 -19.62 -1.64 -4.08
N GLU A 112 -19.20 -0.41 -4.33
CA GLU A 112 -17.81 -0.06 -4.61
C GLU A 112 -16.89 -0.45 -3.45
N SER A 113 -17.31 -0.19 -2.21
CA SER A 113 -16.55 -0.55 -1.01
C SER A 113 -16.38 -2.07 -0.87
N ILE A 114 -17.42 -2.85 -1.17
CA ILE A 114 -17.37 -4.32 -1.20
C ILE A 114 -16.43 -4.83 -2.30
N VAL A 115 -16.51 -4.26 -3.50
CA VAL A 115 -15.63 -4.63 -4.62
C VAL A 115 -14.18 -4.33 -4.27
N GLN A 116 -13.88 -3.16 -3.71
CA GLN A 116 -12.53 -2.80 -3.29
C GLN A 116 -12.02 -3.70 -2.17
N TYR A 117 -12.87 -4.06 -1.21
CA TYR A 117 -12.52 -5.05 -0.19
C TYR A 117 -12.12 -6.38 -0.83
N ASN A 118 -12.98 -6.93 -1.70
CA ASN A 118 -12.76 -8.22 -2.34
C ASN A 118 -11.54 -8.22 -3.26
N ALA A 119 -11.29 -7.10 -3.96
CA ALA A 119 -10.12 -6.93 -4.81
C ALA A 119 -8.81 -6.86 -4.02
N ASP A 120 -8.82 -6.30 -2.81
CA ASP A 120 -7.65 -6.29 -1.93
C ASP A 120 -7.49 -7.63 -1.20
N ALA A 121 -8.60 -8.24 -0.80
CA ALA A 121 -8.66 -9.53 -0.13
C ALA A 121 -8.14 -10.70 -0.98
N SER A 122 -8.30 -10.62 -2.31
CA SER A 122 -7.79 -11.62 -3.26
C SER A 122 -6.29 -11.50 -3.56
N LYS A 123 -5.61 -10.47 -3.05
CA LYS A 123 -4.16 -10.27 -3.24
C LYS A 123 -3.38 -11.09 -2.23
N ASP A 124 -3.46 -12.41 -2.35
CA ASP A 124 -2.88 -13.39 -1.41
C ASP A 124 -1.38 -13.20 -1.20
N TYR A 125 -0.64 -12.72 -2.20
CA TYR A 125 0.80 -12.52 -2.11
C TYR A 125 1.24 -11.18 -1.49
N THR A 126 0.32 -10.26 -1.18
CA THR A 126 0.67 -8.92 -0.65
C THR A 126 -0.11 -8.59 0.62
N ILE A 127 -1.19 -7.83 0.52
CA ILE A 127 -1.97 -7.37 1.66
C ILE A 127 -2.99 -8.43 2.12
N GLY A 128 -3.50 -9.25 1.19
CA GLY A 128 -4.53 -10.26 1.47
C GLY A 128 -4.10 -11.33 2.47
N GLN A 129 -2.82 -11.74 2.47
CA GLN A 129 -2.26 -12.69 3.45
C GLN A 129 -2.27 -12.18 4.89
N PHE A 130 -2.38 -10.86 5.10
CA PHE A 130 -2.38 -10.25 6.43
C PHE A 130 -3.77 -9.82 6.88
N ARG A 131 -4.81 -10.25 6.18
CA ARG A 131 -6.19 -10.12 6.66
C ARG A 131 -6.37 -10.96 7.92
N ASP A 132 -7.11 -10.42 8.88
CA ASP A 132 -7.52 -11.15 10.07
C ASP A 132 -8.30 -12.42 9.75
N SER A 133 -8.14 -13.45 10.57
CA SER A 133 -8.89 -14.71 10.46
C SER A 133 -10.39 -14.51 10.68
N ASP A 134 -10.77 -13.49 11.46
CA ASP A 134 -12.16 -13.18 11.77
C ASP A 134 -12.85 -12.39 10.64
N LEU A 135 -12.07 -11.85 9.71
CA LEU A 135 -12.57 -11.10 8.56
C LEU A 135 -12.78 -12.03 7.35
N PRO A 136 -13.91 -11.88 6.63
CA PRO A 136 -14.28 -12.79 5.56
C PRO A 136 -13.30 -12.73 4.39
N TYR A 137 -13.07 -13.87 3.73
CA TYR A 137 -12.27 -13.90 2.50
C TYR A 137 -12.89 -13.05 1.38
N GLN A 138 -14.22 -13.09 1.28
CA GLN A 138 -15.01 -12.27 0.37
C GLN A 138 -16.29 -11.83 1.07
N ILE A 139 -16.66 -10.58 0.84
CA ILE A 139 -17.96 -10.05 1.21
C ILE A 139 -18.88 -10.26 0.01
N PRO A 140 -19.99 -11.01 0.16
CA PRO A 140 -20.91 -11.23 -0.94
C PRO A 140 -21.55 -9.89 -1.34
N ASN A 141 -21.59 -9.63 -2.64
CA ASN A 141 -22.12 -8.40 -3.18
C ASN A 141 -23.65 -8.48 -3.36
N THR A 142 -24.36 -8.75 -2.27
CA THR A 142 -25.81 -8.86 -2.27
C THR A 142 -26.46 -7.48 -2.32
N GLU A 143 -27.64 -7.42 -2.93
CA GLU A 143 -28.51 -6.24 -2.86
C GLU A 143 -28.91 -5.98 -1.41
N TYR A 144 -28.73 -4.76 -0.91
CA TYR A 144 -29.12 -4.36 0.44
C TYR A 144 -30.26 -3.34 0.33
N PRO A 145 -31.38 -3.49 1.07
CA PRO A 145 -31.52 -4.30 2.30
C PRO A 145 -31.93 -5.77 2.15
N GLU A 146 -32.47 -6.21 1.00
CA GLU A 146 -33.13 -7.53 0.88
C GLU A 146 -32.19 -8.73 1.08
N GLY A 147 -30.99 -8.66 0.52
CA GLY A 147 -29.94 -9.67 0.63
C GLY A 147 -29.09 -9.58 1.90
N GLY A 148 -29.48 -8.74 2.86
CA GLY A 148 -28.87 -8.65 4.19
C GLY A 148 -27.55 -7.89 4.29
N LYS A 149 -27.17 -7.55 5.53
CA LYS A 149 -25.94 -6.81 5.85
C LYS A 149 -24.69 -7.63 5.56
N ALA A 150 -23.61 -6.94 5.21
CA ALA A 150 -22.29 -7.53 5.05
C ALA A 150 -21.81 -8.10 6.40
N ARG A 151 -21.34 -9.35 6.37
CA ARG A 151 -20.75 -10.01 7.55
C ARG A 151 -19.30 -9.60 7.74
N CYS A 152 -19.11 -8.35 8.15
CA CYS A 152 -17.85 -7.87 8.70
C CYS A 152 -17.87 -8.17 10.21
N ASN A 153 -17.64 -9.43 10.58
CA ASN A 153 -17.62 -9.81 11.98
C ASN A 153 -16.32 -9.28 12.60
N PHE A 154 -16.42 -8.25 13.44
CA PHE A 154 -15.35 -7.97 14.39
C PHE A 154 -15.44 -9.08 15.42
N GLY A 155 -14.41 -9.91 15.56
CA GLY A 155 -14.42 -10.99 16.54
C GLY A 155 -14.93 -10.50 17.89
N THR A 156 -16.16 -10.85 18.27
CA THR A 156 -16.52 -10.95 19.67
C THR A 156 -15.93 -12.27 20.14
N GLY A 157 -14.60 -12.32 20.19
CA GLY A 157 -13.86 -13.37 20.86
C GLY A 157 -14.18 -13.27 22.34
N SER A 158 -14.91 -14.27 22.81
CA SER A 158 -15.05 -14.70 24.21
C SER A 158 -13.75 -14.65 25.00
#